data_AF-A0A9E1WCN6-F1
#
_entry.id   AF-A0A9E1WCN6-F1
#
_cell.length_a   1.000
_cell.length_b   1.000
_cell.length_c   1.000
_cell.angle_alpha   90.00
_cell.angle_beta   90.00
_cell.angle_gamma   90.00
#
_symmetry.space_group_name_H-M   'P 1'
#
loop_
_entity.id
_entity.type
_entity.pdbx_description
1 polymer ?
#
loop_
_entity_poly.entity_id
_entity_poly.type
_entity_poly.pdbx_seq_one_letter_code
_entity_poly.pdbx_strand_id
1 'polypeptide(L)'
;SAVNDHADVLARLANATPFLDAFGHVVIAWLWLWQAVIAQRALENEPSVDADFYQGKLAACTFFYRYHLPQAREKLSYVGSMDRTALDAKATWFTGG
;
A
#
# COMPACT_ATOMS: atom_id res chain seq x y z
N SER A 1 33.52 -6.70 5.12
CA SER A 1 32.38 -7.66 5.13
C SER A 1 31.33 -7.24 6.15
N ALA A 2 31.60 -7.23 7.47
CA ALA A 2 30.61 -6.85 8.50
C ALA A 2 30.10 -5.38 8.47
N VAL A 3 30.91 -4.43 8.00
CA VAL A 3 30.51 -3.01 7.91
C VAL A 3 29.44 -2.78 6.83
N ASN A 4 29.43 -3.59 5.76
CA ASN A 4 28.40 -3.50 4.72
C ASN A 4 27.06 -4.01 5.26
N ASP A 5 27.09 -5.12 6.00
CA ASP A 5 25.93 -5.76 6.62
C ASP A 5 25.17 -4.81 7.57
N HIS A 6 25.90 -4.05 8.38
CA HIS A 6 25.30 -3.11 9.32
C HIS A 6 24.66 -1.89 8.63
N ALA A 7 25.26 -1.42 7.53
CA ALA A 7 24.71 -0.34 6.72
C ALA A 7 23.45 -0.78 5.96
N ASP A 8 23.42 -2.03 5.49
CA ASP A 8 22.29 -2.63 4.80
C ASP A 8 21.11 -2.89 5.75
N VAL A 9 21.38 -3.31 6.99
CA VAL A 9 20.34 -3.47 8.03
C VAL A 9 19.66 -2.13 8.37
N LEU A 10 20.44 -1.05 8.54
CA LEU A 10 19.89 0.27 8.84
C LEU A 10 19.05 0.83 7.68
N ALA A 11 19.46 0.60 6.42
CA ALA A 11 18.68 0.95 5.23
C ALA A 11 17.33 0.22 5.19
N ARG A 12 17.30 -1.07 5.55
CA ARG A 12 16.07 -1.86 5.62
C ARG A 12 15.14 -1.39 6.74
N LEU A 13 15.69 -1.03 7.91
CA LEU A 13 14.90 -0.50 9.01
C LEU A 13 14.31 0.89 8.70
N ALA A 14 15.10 1.77 8.08
CA ALA A 14 14.64 3.10 7.69
C ALA A 14 13.47 3.04 6.68
N ASN A 15 13.46 2.03 5.82
CA ASN A 15 12.40 1.80 4.84
C ASN A 15 11.26 0.88 5.33
N ALA A 16 11.31 0.38 6.57
CA ALA A 16 10.31 -0.57 7.07
C ALA A 16 8.91 0.04 7.22
N THR A 17 8.80 1.26 7.74
CA THR A 17 7.52 1.97 7.90
C THR A 17 6.83 2.25 6.55
N PRO A 18 7.49 2.88 5.55
CA PRO A 18 6.85 3.10 4.25
C PRO A 18 6.54 1.77 3.53
N PHE A 19 7.34 0.73 3.74
CA PHE A 19 7.03 -0.61 3.25
C PHE A 19 5.75 -1.17 3.85
N LEU A 20 5.61 -1.17 5.18
CA LEU A 20 4.44 -1.70 5.88
C LEU A 20 3.16 -0.95 5.49
N ASP A 21 3.25 0.37 5.35
CA ASP A 21 2.13 1.18 4.89
C ASP A 21 1.71 0.83 3.45
N ALA A 22 2.67 0.71 2.53
CA ALA A 22 2.38 0.30 1.16
C ALA A 22 1.81 -1.12 1.09
N PHE A 23 2.34 -2.04 1.88
CA PHE A 23 1.83 -3.41 1.99
C PHE A 23 0.40 -3.43 2.54
N GLY A 24 0.08 -2.59 3.52
CA GLY A 24 -1.28 -2.42 4.05
C GLY A 24 -2.29 -2.04 2.95
N HIS A 25 -1.92 -1.11 2.06
CA HIS A 25 -2.76 -0.76 0.91
C HIS A 25 -2.98 -1.93 -0.06
N VAL A 26 -1.96 -2.76 -0.29
CA VAL A 26 -2.08 -3.97 -1.13
C VAL A 26 -3.03 -4.98 -0.51
N VAL A 27 -2.94 -5.23 0.79
CA VAL A 27 -3.84 -6.13 1.51
C VAL A 27 -5.28 -5.62 1.44
N ILE A 28 -5.52 -4.33 1.66
CA ILE A 28 -6.88 -3.75 1.59
C ILE A 28 -7.43 -3.82 0.16
N ALA A 29 -6.61 -3.56 -0.87
CA ALA A 29 -7.02 -3.74 -2.26
C ALA A 29 -7.44 -5.18 -2.55
N TRP A 30 -6.67 -6.16 -2.05
CA TRP A 30 -7.01 -7.57 -2.18
C TRP A 30 -8.36 -7.93 -1.53
N LEU A 31 -8.63 -7.40 -0.33
CA LEU A 31 -9.92 -7.61 0.35
C LEU A 31 -11.08 -7.01 -0.44
N TRP A 32 -10.90 -5.83 -1.02
CA TRP A 32 -11.89 -5.21 -1.90
C TRP A 32 -12.16 -6.04 -3.16
N LEU A 33 -11.12 -6.55 -3.81
CA LEU A 33 -11.26 -7.39 -4.99
C LEU A 33 -12.02 -8.68 -4.66
N TRP A 34 -11.71 -9.30 -3.52
CA TRP A 34 -12.41 -10.50 -3.08
C TRP A 34 -13.91 -10.25 -2.86
N GLN A 35 -14.26 -9.16 -2.18
CA GLN A 35 -15.66 -8.76 -2.01
C GLN A 35 -16.34 -8.43 -3.35
N ALA A 36 -15.62 -7.77 -4.28
CA ALA A 36 -16.14 -7.44 -5.59
C ALA A 36 -16.45 -8.68 -6.43
N VAL A 37 -15.60 -9.70 -6.41
CA VAL A 37 -15.84 -10.98 -7.09
C VAL A 37 -17.09 -11.68 -6.55
N ILE A 38 -17.29 -11.67 -5.23
CA ILE A 38 -18.49 -12.24 -4.61
C ILE A 38 -19.73 -11.43 -4.99
N ALA A 39 -19.65 -10.10 -4.93
CA ALA A 39 -20.75 -9.20 -5.28
C ALA A 39 -21.17 -9.34 -6.76
N GLN A 40 -20.19 -9.46 -7.66
CA GLN A 40 -20.46 -9.69 -9.08
C GLN A 40 -21.21 -11.00 -9.30
N ARG A 41 -20.75 -12.09 -8.68
CA ARG A 41 -21.44 -13.40 -8.77
C ARG A 41 -22.84 -13.36 -8.17
N ALA A 42 -23.05 -12.63 -7.09
CA ALA A 42 -24.38 -12.49 -6.48
C ALA A 42 -25.35 -11.77 -7.42
N LEU A 43 -24.91 -10.67 -8.04
CA LEU A 43 -25.69 -9.92 -9.04
C LEU A 43 -26.03 -10.76 -10.28
N GLU A 44 -25.16 -11.68 -10.69
CA GLU A 44 -25.40 -12.57 -11.84
C GLU A 44 -26.43 -13.67 -11.54
N ASN A 45 -26.49 -14.17 -10.30
CA ASN A 45 -27.36 -15.30 -9.92
C ASN A 45 -28.73 -14.85 -9.39
N GLU A 46 -28.80 -13.77 -8.60
CA GLU A 46 -30.04 -13.27 -7.99
C GLU A 46 -30.12 -11.73 -8.06
N PRO A 47 -30.40 -11.16 -9.26
CA PRO A 47 -30.29 -9.71 -9.50
C PRO A 47 -31.25 -8.83 -8.70
N SER A 48 -32.29 -9.41 -8.08
CA SER A 48 -33.34 -8.66 -7.39
C SER A 48 -33.16 -8.54 -5.88
N VAL A 49 -32.28 -9.34 -5.27
CA VAL A 49 -32.04 -9.32 -3.81
C VAL A 49 -30.74 -8.55 -3.55
N ASP A 50 -30.84 -7.43 -2.83
CA ASP A 50 -29.71 -6.60 -2.39
C ASP A 50 -28.81 -6.05 -3.52
N ALA A 51 -29.38 -5.80 -4.71
CA ALA A 51 -28.63 -5.30 -5.87
C ALA A 51 -27.82 -4.03 -5.57
N ASP A 52 -28.42 -3.06 -4.89
CA ASP A 52 -27.77 -1.79 -4.54
C ASP A 52 -26.57 -2.00 -3.59
N PHE A 53 -26.67 -2.97 -2.67
CA PHE A 53 -25.58 -3.31 -1.76
C PHE A 53 -24.39 -3.88 -2.52
N TYR A 54 -24.62 -4.84 -3.43
CA TYR A 54 -23.57 -5.45 -4.23
C TYR A 54 -22.96 -4.44 -5.23
N GLN A 55 -23.77 -3.58 -5.85
CA GLN A 55 -23.25 -2.48 -6.67
C GLN A 55 -22.40 -1.51 -5.84
N GLY A 56 -22.81 -1.22 -4.60
CA GLY A 56 -22.01 -0.43 -3.66
C GLY A 56 -20.62 -1.04 -3.39
N LYS A 57 -20.54 -2.37 -3.24
CA LYS A 57 -19.26 -3.09 -3.09
C LYS A 57 -18.36 -2.94 -4.32
N LEU A 58 -18.92 -3.07 -5.53
CA LEU A 58 -18.18 -2.90 -6.78
C LEU A 58 -17.69 -1.45 -6.95
N ALA A 59 -18.52 -0.47 -6.62
CA ALA A 59 -18.17 0.94 -6.67
C ALA A 59 -17.03 1.27 -5.69
N ALA A 60 -17.11 0.78 -4.46
CA ALA A 60 -16.07 0.98 -3.45
C ALA A 60 -14.74 0.32 -3.83
N CYS A 61 -14.78 -0.90 -4.39
CA CYS A 61 -13.58 -1.55 -4.93
C CYS A 61 -12.96 -0.71 -6.06
N THR A 62 -13.77 -0.25 -7.01
CA THR A 62 -13.30 0.59 -8.12
C THR A 62 -12.67 1.90 -7.62
N PHE A 63 -13.30 2.54 -6.64
CA PHE A 63 -12.77 3.74 -6.01
C PHE A 63 -11.42 3.45 -5.34
N PHE A 64 -11.30 2.40 -4.53
CA PHE A 64 -10.05 2.08 -3.85
C PHE A 64 -8.90 1.82 -4.82
N TYR A 65 -9.15 1.06 -5.89
CA TYR A 65 -8.17 0.76 -6.92
C TYR A 65 -7.72 2.00 -7.72
N ARG A 66 -8.61 2.99 -7.91
CA ARG A 66 -8.28 4.21 -8.65
C ARG A 66 -7.59 5.27 -7.80
N TYR A 67 -7.97 5.41 -6.54
CA TYR A 67 -7.53 6.54 -5.71
C TYR A 67 -6.46 6.17 -4.68
N HIS A 68 -6.50 4.96 -4.13
CA HIS A 68 -5.62 4.56 -3.02
C HIS A 68 -4.49 3.63 -3.45
N LEU A 69 -4.76 2.68 -4.33
CA LEU A 69 -3.74 1.72 -4.78
C LEU A 69 -2.53 2.37 -5.48
N PRO A 70 -2.66 3.45 -6.29
CA PRO A 70 -1.49 4.10 -6.89
C PRO A 70 -0.49 4.64 -5.86
N GLN A 71 -0.97 5.07 -4.68
CA GLN A 71 -0.11 5.58 -3.61
C GLN A 71 0.81 4.49 -3.04
N ALA A 72 0.33 3.24 -3.01
CA ALA A 72 1.14 2.09 -2.62
C ALA A 72 2.26 1.83 -3.62
N ARG A 73 1.98 1.97 -4.92
CA ARG A 73 2.96 1.77 -6.00
C ARG A 73 4.12 2.77 -5.89
N GLU A 74 3.81 4.03 -5.62
CA GLU A 74 4.84 5.05 -5.42
C GLU A 74 5.71 4.72 -4.20
N LYS A 75 5.10 4.40 -3.06
CA LYS A 75 5.83 4.02 -1.83
C LYS A 75 6.73 2.80 -2.03
N LEU A 76 6.24 1.76 -2.72
CA LEU A 76 7.03 0.58 -3.04
C LEU A 76 8.21 0.88 -3.97
N SER A 77 8.10 1.89 -4.84
CA SER A 77 9.19 2.28 -5.73
C SER A 77 10.41 2.82 -4.96
N TYR A 78 10.17 3.64 -3.93
CA TYR A 78 11.24 4.19 -3.08
C TYR A 78 11.84 3.16 -2.12
N VAL A 79 11.00 2.28 -1.57
CA VAL A 79 11.48 1.15 -0.75
C VAL A 79 12.36 0.21 -1.59
N GLY A 80 11.95 -0.07 -2.83
CA GLY A 80 12.69 -0.93 -3.75
C GLY A 80 14.05 -0.35 -4.16
N SER A 81 14.20 0.97 -4.19
CA SER A 81 15.49 1.64 -4.42
C SER A 81 16.39 1.70 -3.18
N MET A 82 15.97 1.15 -2.03
CA MET A 82 16.65 1.27 -0.75
C MET A 82 17.04 2.72 -0.44
N ASP A 83 16.08 3.64 -0.61
CA ASP A 83 16.35 5.07 -0.48
C ASP A 83 16.96 5.39 0.90
N ARG A 84 18.08 6.12 0.87
CA ARG A 84 18.87 6.50 2.05
C ARG A 84 18.65 7.95 2.45
N THR A 85 17.77 8.68 1.78
CA THR A 85 17.57 10.12 2.02
C THR A 85 17.27 10.42 3.50
N ALA A 86 16.47 9.56 4.16
CA ALA A 86 16.19 9.68 5.59
C ALA A 86 17.40 9.35 6.49
N LEU A 87 18.29 8.45 6.06
CA LEU A 87 19.50 8.07 6.80
C LEU A 87 20.65 9.07 6.63
N ASP A 88 20.74 9.69 5.46
CA ASP A 88 21.80 10.64 5.11
C ASP A 88 21.48 12.07 5.62
N ALA A 89 20.24 12.32 6.02
CA ALA A 89 19.80 13.57 6.62
C ALA A 89 20.44 13.77 8.01
N LYS A 90 21.22 14.83 8.18
CA LYS A 90 21.84 15.17 9.48
C LYS A 90 20.86 15.95 10.34
N ALA A 91 20.70 15.54 11.60
CA ALA A 91 19.83 16.22 12.56
C ALA A 91 20.14 17.73 12.68
N THR A 92 21.41 18.10 12.59
CA THR A 92 21.88 19.51 12.66
C THR A 92 21.39 20.38 11.51
N TRP A 93 20.94 19.80 10.40
CA TRP A 93 20.33 20.55 9.30
C TRP A 93 18.92 21.04 9.61
N PHE A 94 18.24 20.43 10.59
CA PHE A 94 16.86 20.75 10.94
C PHE A 94 16.74 21.55 12.25
N THR A 95 17.79 21.59 13.06
CA THR A 95 17.78 22.30 14.35
C THR A 95 18.44 23.67 14.31
N GLY A 96 19.18 23.99 13.23
CA GLY A 96 20.16 25.07 13.28
C GLY A 96 21.31 24.72 14.24
N GLY A 97 22.50 25.23 13.98
CA GLY A 97 23.65 25.09 14.90
C GLY A 97 23.50 25.96 16.14
#